data_AF-A0A0C3A053-F1
#
_entry.id   AF-A0A0C3A053-F1
#
_cell.length_a   1.000
_cell.length_b   1.000
_cell.length_c   1.000
_cell.angle_alpha   90.00
_cell.angle_beta   90.00
_cell.angle_gamma   90.00
#
_symmetry.space_group_name_H-M   'P 1'
#
loop_
_entity.id
_entity.type
_entity.pdbx_description
1 polymer ?
#
loop_
_entity_poly.entity_id
_entity_poly.type
_entity_poly.pdbx_seq_one_letter_code
_entity_poly.pdbx_strand_id
1 'polypeptide(L)' 'MEKGIDIGMEQGIEKGIDIGMEKGKIDSAIAMIKEFHLPIEQVASKLNIAIDELERYLD' A
#
# COMPACT_ATOMS: atom_id res chain seq x y z
N MET A 1 -28.68 13.76 15.38
CA MET A 1 -28.61 12.72 14.33
C MET A 1 -27.43 12.98 13.38
N GLU A 2 -27.10 14.25 13.08
CA GLU A 2 -25.96 14.64 12.24
C GLU A 2 -24.59 14.14 12.73
N LYS A 3 -24.26 14.33 14.03
CA LYS A 3 -22.93 13.99 14.56
C LYS A 3 -22.49 12.52 14.40
N GLY A 4 -23.43 11.57 14.34
CA GLY A 4 -23.09 10.15 14.18
C GLY A 4 -22.72 9.79 12.75
N ILE A 5 -23.26 10.51 11.77
CA ILE A 5 -23.00 10.29 10.34
C ILE A 5 -21.63 10.87 9.98
N ASP A 6 -21.29 12.05 10.50
CA ASP A 6 -20.00 12.70 10.24
C ASP A 6 -18.82 11.85 10.75
N ILE A 7 -18.90 11.35 11.99
CA ILE A 7 -17.84 10.50 12.57
C ILE A 7 -17.71 9.17 11.82
N GLY A 8 -18.83 8.54 11.45
CA GLY A 8 -18.82 7.29 10.69
C GLY A 8 -18.24 7.45 9.29
N MET A 9 -18.51 8.58 8.63
CA MET A 9 -18.00 8.87 7.29
C MET A 9 -16.51 9.21 7.32
N GLU A 10 -16.06 10.00 8.30
CA GLU A 10 -14.64 10.34 8.47
C GLU A 10 -13.79 9.09 8.73
N GLN A 11 -14.22 8.23 9.67
CA GLN A 11 -13.53 6.96 9.95
C GLN A 11 -13.56 5.97 8.78
N GLY A 12 -14.65 5.96 8.00
CA GLY A 12 -14.77 5.11 6.81
C GLY A 12 -13.85 5.56 5.67
N ILE A 13 -13.77 6.87 5.45
CA ILE A 13 -12.90 7.48 4.44
C ILE A 13 -11.43 7.28 4.81
N GLU A 14 -11.05 7.57 6.06
CA GLU A 14 -9.67 7.41 6.54
C GLU A 14 -9.17 5.97 6.36
N LYS A 15 -9.93 4.99 6.85
CA LYS A 15 -9.60 3.56 6.67
C LYS A 15 -9.56 3.15 5.20
N GLY A 16 -10.48 3.67 4.38
CA GLY A 16 -10.52 3.36 2.95
C GLY A 16 -9.31 3.91 2.20
N ILE A 17 -8.89 5.14 2.53
CA ILE A 17 -7.72 5.79 1.96
C ILE A 17 -6.45 5.04 2.37
N ASP A 18 -6.28 4.71 3.65
CA ASP A 18 -5.09 4.02 4.15
C ASP A 18 -4.91 2.65 3.48
N ILE A 19 -5.98 1.83 3.47
CA ILE A 19 -5.96 0.51 2.81
C ILE A 19 -5.68 0.65 1.30
N GLY A 20 -6.26 1.67 0.66
CA GLY A 20 -6.06 1.94 -0.76
C GLY A 20 -4.62 2.35 -1.08
N MET A 21 -4.03 3.23 -0.25
CA MET A 21 -2.65 3.67 -0.42
C MET A 21 -1.65 2.53 -0.19
N GLU A 22 -1.85 1.70 0.83
CA GLU A 22 -0.99 0.53 1.07
C GLU A 22 -1.03 -0.45 -0.10
N LYS A 23 -2.23 -0.81 -0.59
CA LYS A 23 -2.37 -1.69 -1.75
C LYS A 23 -1.73 -1.12 -3.01
N GLY A 24 -1.99 0.16 -3.31
CA GLY A 24 -1.41 0.81 -4.49
C GLY A 24 0.12 0.88 -4.45
N LYS A 25 0.70 1.04 -3.26
CA LYS A 25 2.16 0.98 -3.04
C LYS A 25 2.72 -0.40 -3.35
N ILE A 26 2.08 -1.46 -2.83
CA ILE A 26 2.51 -2.84 -3.05
C ILE A 26 2.39 -3.23 -4.53
N ASP A 27 1.27 -2.92 -5.18
CA ASP A 27 1.07 -3.22 -6.60
C ASP A 27 2.13 -2.52 -7.47
N SER A 28 2.43 -1.27 -7.17
CA SER A 28 3.50 -0.51 -7.84
C SER A 28 4.87 -1.15 -7.61
N ALA A 29 5.16 -1.58 -6.38
CA ALA A 29 6.41 -2.26 -6.04
C ALA A 29 6.57 -3.59 -6.81
N ILE A 30 5.51 -4.38 -6.90
CA ILE A 30 5.50 -5.64 -7.64
C ILE A 30 5.75 -5.39 -9.13
N ALA A 31 5.10 -4.39 -9.74
CA ALA A 31 5.33 -4.04 -11.14
C ALA A 31 6.78 -3.59 -11.38
N MET A 32 7.34 -2.76 -10.50
CA MET A 32 8.75 -2.36 -10.53
C MET A 32 9.72 -3.55 -10.54
N ILE A 33 9.41 -4.60 -9.80
CA ILE A 33 10.26 -5.79 -9.70
C ILE A 33 10.03 -6.75 -10.88
N LYS A 34 8.77 -7.09 -11.17
CA LYS A 34 8.42 -8.12 -12.19
C LYS A 34 8.52 -7.59 -13.62
N GLU A 35 8.10 -6.36 -13.88
CA GLU A 35 8.07 -5.80 -15.24
C GLU A 35 9.36 -5.06 -15.55
N PHE A 36 9.83 -4.23 -14.62
CA PHE A 36 11.02 -3.40 -14.81
C PHE A 36 12.31 -4.03 -14.30
N HIS A 37 12.25 -5.23 -13.72
CA HIS A 37 13.41 -6.01 -13.25
C HIS A 37 14.28 -5.22 -12.25
N LEU A 38 13.68 -4.31 -11.47
CA LEU A 38 14.38 -3.55 -10.46
C LEU A 38 14.71 -4.44 -9.25
N PRO A 39 15.87 -4.26 -8.60
CA PRO A 39 16.21 -4.99 -7.39
C PRO A 39 15.20 -4.76 -6.27
N ILE A 40 14.79 -5.83 -5.59
CA ILE A 40 13.81 -5.78 -4.50
C ILE A 40 14.25 -4.83 -3.39
N GLU A 41 15.56 -4.79 -3.08
CA GLU A 41 16.13 -3.93 -2.05
C GLU A 41 16.00 -2.44 -2.41
N GLN A 42 16.16 -2.11 -3.70
CA GLN A 42 16.02 -0.74 -4.19
C GLN A 42 14.57 -0.28 -4.10
N VAL A 43 13.63 -1.14 -4.51
CA VAL A 43 12.20 -0.84 -4.48
C VAL A 43 11.70 -0.71 -3.03
N ALA A 44 12.07 -1.66 -2.16
CA ALA A 44 11.78 -1.65 -0.73
C ALA A 44 12.25 -0.35 -0.07
N SER A 45 13.51 0.03 -0.28
CA SER A 45 14.08 1.26 0.26
C SER A 45 13.37 2.52 -0.27
N LYS A 46 13.07 2.56 -1.58
CA LYS A 46 12.47 3.74 -2.21
C LYS A 46 11.02 3.98 -1.77
N LEU A 47 10.26 2.90 -1.59
CA LEU A 47 8.84 2.96 -1.23
C LEU A 47 8.60 2.85 0.28
N ASN A 48 9.67 2.64 1.05
CA ASN A 48 9.64 2.37 2.50
C ASN A 48 8.73 1.19 2.83
N ILE A 49 8.94 0.09 2.12
CA ILE A 49 8.23 -1.19 2.30
C ILE A 49 9.26 -2.21 2.79
N ALA A 50 8.88 -3.10 3.68
CA ALA A 50 9.78 -4.12 4.17
C ALA A 50 10.02 -5.19 3.08
N ILE A 51 11.25 -5.70 2.98
CA ILE A 51 11.60 -6.68 1.93
C ILE A 51 10.77 -7.96 2.11
N ASP A 52 10.61 -8.43 3.35
CA ASP A 52 9.81 -9.60 3.70
C ASP A 52 8.33 -9.43 3.33
N GLU A 53 7.83 -8.20 3.33
CA GLU A 53 6.49 -7.89 2.84
C GLU A 53 6.40 -8.07 1.32
N LEU A 54 7.37 -7.55 0.56
CA LEU A 54 7.41 -7.71 -0.90
C LEU A 54 7.61 -9.18 -1.32
N GLU A 55 8.47 -9.92 -0.62
CA GLU A 55 8.71 -11.35 -0.89
C GLU A 55 7.42 -12.18 -0.85
N ARG A 56 6.50 -11.89 0.10
CA ARG A 56 5.20 -12.58 0.20
C ARG A 56 4.31 -12.44 -1.03
N TYR A 57 4.53 -11.42 -1.86
CA TYR A 57 3.77 -11.20 -3.10
C TYR A 57 4.54 -11.62 -4.37
N LEU A 58 5.82 -11.98 -4.21
CA LEU A 58 6.69 -12.39 -5.30
C LEU A 58 6.87 -13.91 -5.38
N ASP A 59 6.58 -14.64 -4.30
CA ASP A 59 6.47 -16.11 -4.26
C ASP A 59 5.43 -16.69 -5.25
#